data_AF-A0A7K4JAT8-F1
#
_entry.id   AF-A0A7K4JAT8-F1
#
_cell.length_a   1.000
_cell.length_b   1.000
_cell.length_c   1.000
_cell.angle_alpha   90.00
_cell.angle_beta   90.00
_cell.angle_gamma   90.00
#
_symmetry.space_group_name_H-M   'P 1'
#
loop_
_entity.id
_entity.type
_entity.pdbx_description
1 polymer ?
#
loop_
_entity_poly.entity_id
_entity_poly.type
_entity_poly.pdbx_seq_one_letter_code
_entity_poly.pdbx_strand_id
1 'polypeptide(L)'
;FLDRMYGTCEIDWAKANFSTIYKSYIVSIFICCFFLPVSVMVFSYVSIINTVKLSHALTGLGDPTDRQRRMERDVTRVSIVICTAFIIAWSPYAVISIWSAYGHPVPNLTSILASLFAKSASFYNPIIYFGMSSKFRRDIFILFHC
;
A
#
# COMPACT_ATOMS: atom_id res chain seq x y z
N PHE A 1 7.44 -2.03 35.66
CA PHE A 1 6.24 -1.18 35.69
C PHE A 1 6.62 0.24 35.34
N LEU A 2 6.77 0.54 34.05
CA LEU A 2 6.75 1.91 33.55
C LEU A 2 5.63 1.89 32.52
N ASP A 3 4.43 2.23 32.98
CA ASP A 3 3.28 2.37 32.11
C ASP A 3 3.62 3.43 31.06
N ARG A 4 3.56 3.00 29.79
CA ARG A 4 3.52 3.91 28.65
C ARG A 4 2.33 4.83 28.87
N MET A 5 2.60 6.05 29.32
CA MET A 5 1.61 7.09 29.59
C MET A 5 1.08 7.69 28.28
N TYR A 6 0.54 6.85 27.41
CA TYR A 6 -0.18 7.23 26.21
C TYR A 6 -1.42 6.34 26.16
N GLY A 7 -2.61 6.91 26.38
CA GLY A 7 -3.89 6.21 26.22
C GLY A 7 -4.19 5.95 24.74
N THR A 8 -3.32 5.20 24.07
CA THR A 8 -3.46 4.86 22.65
C THR A 8 -4.05 3.47 22.54
N CYS A 9 -5.19 3.32 21.86
CA CYS A 9 -5.66 2.02 21.38
C CYS A 9 -4.77 1.58 20.20
N GLU A 10 -3.58 1.09 20.53
CA GLU A 10 -2.62 0.57 19.57
C GLU A 10 -2.02 -0.75 20.08
N ILE A 11 -1.60 -1.58 19.13
CA ILE A 11 -0.99 -2.88 19.40
C ILE A 11 0.29 -2.67 20.23
N ASP A 12 0.37 -3.36 21.36
CA ASP A 12 1.55 -3.32 22.21
C ASP A 12 2.60 -4.35 21.73
N TRP A 13 3.54 -3.86 20.93
CA TRP A 13 4.61 -4.66 20.31
C TRP A 13 5.58 -5.26 21.34
N ALA A 14 5.68 -4.68 22.54
CA ALA A 14 6.46 -5.26 23.63
C ALA A 14 5.80 -6.53 24.18
N LYS A 15 4.45 -6.63 24.13
CA LYS A 15 3.69 -7.84 24.47
C LYS A 15 3.72 -8.91 23.37
N ALA A 16 4.00 -8.54 22.12
CA ALA A 16 4.14 -9.49 21.01
C ALA A 16 5.34 -10.45 21.18
N ASN A 17 6.26 -10.14 22.09
CA ASN A 17 7.34 -11.04 22.48
C ASN A 17 6.85 -12.30 23.22
N PHE A 18 5.72 -12.18 23.93
CA PHE A 18 5.20 -13.23 24.82
C PHE A 18 4.23 -14.21 24.13
N SER A 19 3.72 -13.92 22.93
CA SER A 19 2.71 -14.79 22.31
C SER A 19 2.81 -14.87 20.78
N THR A 20 2.89 -16.11 20.30
CA THR A 20 2.92 -16.50 18.87
C THR A 20 1.72 -15.97 18.08
N ILE A 21 0.57 -15.78 18.74
CA ILE A 21 -0.67 -15.28 18.12
C ILE A 21 -0.50 -13.84 17.62
N TYR A 22 0.23 -13.00 18.36
CA TYR A 22 0.47 -11.62 17.95
C TYR A 22 1.45 -11.57 16.77
N LYS A 23 2.49 -12.41 16.78
CA LYS A 23 3.43 -12.53 15.65
C LYS A 23 2.73 -12.97 14.36
N SER A 24 1.85 -13.96 14.42
CA SER A 24 1.10 -14.44 13.25
C SER A 24 0.10 -13.40 12.74
N TYR A 25 -0.55 -12.63 13.61
CA TYR A 25 -1.44 -11.53 13.22
C TYR A 25 -0.70 -10.45 12.41
N ILE A 26 0.51 -10.07 12.84
CA ILE A 26 1.34 -9.08 12.16
C ILE A 26 1.76 -9.57 10.78
N VAL A 27 2.29 -10.80 10.70
CA VAL A 27 2.67 -11.41 9.41
C VAL A 27 1.47 -11.51 8.47
N SER A 28 0.29 -11.85 8.99
CA SER A 28 -0.94 -11.91 8.20
C SER A 28 -1.33 -10.56 7.61
N ILE A 29 -1.19 -9.46 8.37
CA ILE A 29 -1.45 -8.11 7.84
C ILE A 29 -0.47 -7.78 6.69
N PHE A 30 0.82 -8.08 6.84
CA PHE A 30 1.78 -7.87 5.74
C PHE A 30 1.45 -8.72 4.50
N ILE A 31 1.03 -9.97 4.69
CA ILE A 31 0.69 -10.83 3.55
C ILE A 31 -0.61 -10.35 2.89
N CYS A 32 -1.68 -10.18 3.66
CA CYS A 32 -3.01 -9.88 3.14
C CYS A 32 -3.16 -8.45 2.64
N CYS A 33 -2.56 -7.48 3.32
CA CYS A 33 -2.72 -6.06 2.97
C CYS A 33 -1.58 -5.52 2.13
N PHE A 34 -0.49 -6.27 1.95
CA PHE A 34 0.67 -5.81 1.18
C PHE A 34 1.07 -6.76 0.04
N PHE A 35 1.41 -8.02 0.31
CA PHE A 35 1.85 -8.94 -0.76
C PHE A 35 0.72 -9.36 -1.71
N LEU A 36 -0.47 -9.61 -1.17
CA LEU A 36 -1.63 -10.04 -1.96
C LEU A 36 -2.12 -8.95 -2.94
N PRO A 37 -2.27 -7.67 -2.54
CA PRO A 37 -2.60 -6.61 -3.50
C PRO A 37 -1.56 -6.46 -4.61
N VAL A 38 -0.26 -6.51 -4.28
CA VAL A 38 0.82 -6.43 -5.27
C VAL A 38 0.78 -7.61 -6.24
N SER A 39 0.61 -8.83 -5.75
CA SER A 39 0.55 -10.01 -6.60
C SER A 39 -0.68 -9.99 -7.52
N VAL A 40 -1.84 -9.57 -7.02
CA VAL A 40 -3.06 -9.40 -7.83
C VAL A 40 -2.87 -8.33 -8.91
N MET A 41 -2.20 -7.21 -8.60
CA MET A 41 -1.89 -6.17 -9.60
C MET A 41 -0.94 -6.68 -10.69
N VAL A 42 0.13 -7.36 -10.31
CA VAL A 42 1.08 -7.92 -11.29
C VAL A 42 0.39 -8.98 -12.14
N PHE A 43 -0.34 -9.90 -11.52
CA PHE A 43 -1.06 -10.96 -12.19
C PHE A 43 -2.09 -10.41 -13.18
N SER A 44 -2.90 -9.42 -12.76
CA SER A 44 -3.89 -8.80 -13.64
C SER A 44 -3.26 -8.13 -14.86
N TYR A 45 -2.10 -7.46 -14.71
CA TYR A 45 -1.40 -6.84 -15.84
C TYR A 45 -0.77 -7.86 -16.79
N VAL A 46 -0.13 -8.91 -16.24
CA VAL A 46 0.37 -10.04 -17.05
C VAL A 46 -0.79 -10.70 -17.79
N SER A 47 -1.93 -10.89 -17.13
CA SER A 47 -3.14 -11.43 -17.74
C SER A 47 -3.67 -10.53 -18.85
N ILE A 48 -3.74 -9.20 -18.65
CA ILE A 48 -4.19 -8.25 -19.69
C ILE A 48 -3.27 -8.33 -20.91
N ILE A 49 -1.95 -8.33 -20.72
CA ILE A 49 -0.99 -8.45 -21.83
C ILE A 49 -1.18 -9.77 -22.57
N ASN A 50 -1.33 -10.88 -21.83
CA ASN A 50 -1.48 -12.20 -22.42
C ASN A 50 -2.81 -12.32 -23.17
N THR A 51 -3.91 -11.83 -22.61
CA THR A 51 -5.24 -11.81 -23.24
C THR A 51 -5.23 -10.96 -24.50
N VAL A 52 -4.61 -9.79 -24.49
CA VAL A 52 -4.49 -8.94 -25.68
C VAL A 52 -3.68 -9.66 -26.76
N LYS A 53 -2.51 -10.22 -26.43
CA LYS A 53 -1.69 -11.00 -27.38
C LYS A 53 -2.43 -12.21 -27.96
N LEU A 54 -3.16 -12.94 -27.11
CA LEU A 54 -3.92 -14.12 -27.53
C LEU A 54 -5.13 -13.76 -28.41
N SER A 55 -5.86 -12.70 -28.05
CA SER A 55 -6.98 -12.19 -28.85
C SER A 55 -6.53 -11.72 -30.22
N HIS A 56 -5.35 -11.08 -30.31
CA HIS A 56 -4.73 -10.72 -31.58
C HIS A 56 -4.40 -11.93 -32.44
N ALA A 57 -3.86 -13.01 -31.84
CA ALA A 57 -3.52 -14.22 -32.56
C ALA A 57 -4.75 -14.99 -33.09
N LEU A 58 -5.88 -14.94 -32.37
CA LEU A 58 -7.07 -15.75 -32.66
C LEU A 58 -8.10 -15.05 -33.56
N THR A 59 -8.32 -13.74 -33.38
CA THR A 59 -9.52 -13.09 -33.95
C THR A 59 -9.21 -12.08 -35.05
N GLY A 60 -7.94 -11.71 -35.25
CA GLY A 60 -7.57 -10.60 -36.14
C GLY A 60 -8.20 -9.26 -35.74
N LEU A 61 -8.84 -9.19 -34.57
CA LEU A 61 -9.45 -7.98 -34.01
C LEU A 61 -8.35 -6.94 -33.79
N GLY A 62 -8.62 -5.72 -34.24
CA GLY A 62 -7.70 -4.60 -34.14
C GLY A 62 -7.29 -4.32 -32.69
N ASP A 63 -6.10 -3.74 -32.55
CA ASP A 63 -5.47 -3.45 -31.27
C ASP A 63 -6.41 -2.64 -30.35
N PRO A 64 -6.56 -2.97 -29.03
CA PRO A 64 -7.12 -2.01 -28.09
C PRO A 64 -6.52 -0.65 -28.36
N THR A 65 -7.39 0.33 -28.59
CA THR A 65 -6.96 1.67 -29.03
C THR A 65 -5.82 2.17 -28.15
N ASP A 66 -4.84 2.87 -28.73
CA ASP A 66 -3.69 3.35 -27.96
C ASP A 66 -4.10 4.16 -26.72
N ARG A 67 -5.28 4.79 -26.78
CA ARG A 67 -5.91 5.47 -25.65
C ARG A 67 -6.27 4.53 -24.50
N GLN A 68 -6.89 3.38 -24.78
CA GLN A 68 -7.24 2.38 -23.77
C GLN A 68 -5.99 1.80 -23.10
N ARG A 69 -4.99 1.42 -23.89
CA ARG A 69 -3.69 0.92 -23.39
C ARG A 69 -2.98 1.95 -22.50
N ARG A 70 -3.00 3.22 -22.88
CA ARG A 70 -2.43 4.32 -22.08
C ARG A 70 -3.18 4.48 -20.76
N MET A 71 -4.51 4.46 -20.77
CA MET A 71 -5.31 4.58 -19.55
C MET A 71 -5.07 3.43 -18.57
N GLU A 72 -5.02 2.19 -19.05
CA GLU A 72 -4.72 1.02 -18.22
C GLU A 72 -3.30 1.11 -17.62
N ARG A 73 -2.29 1.45 -18.44
CA ARG A 73 -0.91 1.66 -17.96
C ARG A 73 -0.82 2.78 -16.93
N ASP A 74 -1.52 3.89 -17.13
CA ASP A 74 -1.52 5.00 -16.18
C ASP A 74 -2.14 4.59 -14.84
N VAL A 75 -3.26 3.86 -14.86
CA VAL A 75 -3.89 3.33 -13.65
C VAL A 75 -2.94 2.35 -12.93
N THR A 76 -2.34 1.42 -13.65
CA THR A 76 -1.37 0.47 -13.05
C THR A 76 -0.16 1.19 -12.46
N ARG A 77 0.41 2.16 -13.19
CA ARG A 77 1.55 2.95 -12.70
C ARG A 77 1.19 3.70 -11.42
N VAL A 78 0.01 4.32 -11.37
CA VAL A 78 -0.48 5.00 -10.17
C VAL A 78 -0.66 4.01 -9.00
N SER A 79 -1.24 2.83 -9.24
CA SER A 79 -1.41 1.82 -8.20
C SER A 79 -0.08 1.29 -7.66
N ILE A 80 0.92 1.07 -8.53
CA ILE A 80 2.29 0.69 -8.11
C ILE A 80 2.89 1.78 -7.22
N VAL A 81 2.77 3.06 -7.61
CA VAL A 81 3.29 4.18 -6.82
C VAL A 81 2.60 4.25 -5.45
N ILE A 82 1.28 4.10 -5.39
CA ILE A 82 0.51 4.05 -4.13
C ILE A 82 1.01 2.91 -3.23
N CYS A 83 1.17 1.71 -3.78
CA CYS A 83 1.67 0.58 -3.01
C CYS A 83 3.09 0.83 -2.51
N THR A 84 4.00 1.35 -3.34
CA THR A 84 5.37 1.68 -2.89
C THR A 84 5.40 2.75 -1.80
N ALA A 85 4.59 3.81 -1.93
CA ALA A 85 4.47 4.84 -0.90
C ALA A 85 3.93 4.27 0.42
N PHE A 86 2.94 3.37 0.35
CA PHE A 86 2.40 2.69 1.52
C PHE A 86 3.47 1.81 2.20
N ILE A 87 4.28 1.06 1.45
CA ILE A 87 5.41 0.29 1.99
C ILE A 87 6.37 1.18 2.73
N ILE A 88 6.80 2.27 2.10
CA ILE A 88 7.79 3.19 2.67
C ILE A 88 7.25 3.81 3.96
N ALA A 89 5.96 4.15 3.98
CA ALA A 89 5.29 4.69 5.17
C ALA A 89 5.22 3.69 6.33
N TRP A 90 4.94 2.42 6.02
CA TRP A 90 4.78 1.36 7.02
C TRP A 90 6.09 0.72 7.45
N SER A 91 7.16 0.81 6.66
CA SER A 91 8.44 0.16 6.92
C SER A 91 9.09 0.56 8.25
N PRO A 92 9.16 1.84 8.64
CA PRO A 92 9.72 2.23 9.93
C PRO A 92 8.97 1.59 11.09
N TYR A 93 7.63 1.58 11.02
CA TYR A 93 6.78 0.94 12.01
C TYR A 93 7.03 -0.57 12.06
N ALA A 94 7.06 -1.24 10.91
CA ALA A 94 7.34 -2.67 10.80
C ALA A 94 8.67 -3.04 11.47
N VAL A 95 9.75 -2.32 11.15
CA VAL A 95 11.09 -2.58 11.66
C VAL A 95 11.14 -2.39 13.18
N ILE A 96 10.57 -1.28 13.68
CA ILE A 96 10.54 -0.99 15.12
C ILE A 96 9.70 -2.01 15.88
N SER A 97 8.57 -2.42 15.31
CA SER A 97 7.70 -3.45 15.86
C SER A 97 8.39 -4.80 15.96
N ILE A 98 9.08 -5.24 14.91
CA ILE A 98 9.86 -6.48 14.89
C ILE A 98 11.02 -6.40 15.89
N TRP A 99 11.76 -5.29 15.90
CA TRP A 99 12.87 -5.04 16.82
C TRP A 99 12.43 -5.13 18.29
N SER A 100 11.30 -4.51 18.63
CA SER A 100 10.68 -4.61 19.96
C SER A 100 10.22 -6.05 20.27
N ALA A 101 9.72 -6.78 19.27
CA ALA A 101 9.25 -8.16 19.43
C ALA A 101 10.39 -9.19 19.61
N TYR A 102 11.65 -8.81 19.36
CA TYR A 102 12.85 -9.58 19.72
C TYR A 102 13.40 -9.22 21.11
N GLY A 103 12.78 -8.27 21.80
CA GLY A 103 13.14 -7.90 23.19
C GLY A 103 14.15 -6.77 23.29
N HIS A 104 14.48 -6.15 22.16
CA HIS A 104 15.34 -4.98 22.18
C HIS A 104 14.54 -3.74 22.64
N PRO A 105 15.12 -2.91 23.53
CA PRO A 105 14.45 -1.70 24.00
C PRO A 105 14.30 -0.70 22.86
N VAL A 106 13.11 -0.13 22.73
CA VAL A 106 12.82 0.95 21.77
C VAL A 106 12.40 2.19 22.56
N PRO A 107 13.01 3.36 22.30
CA PRO A 107 12.55 4.62 22.89
C PRO A 107 11.09 4.91 22.53
N ASN A 108 10.30 5.36 23.50
CA ASN A 108 8.87 5.60 23.28
C ASN A 108 8.59 6.61 22.16
N LEU A 109 9.38 7.68 22.07
CA LEU A 109 9.26 8.70 21.02
C LEU A 109 9.40 8.07 19.62
N THR A 110 10.37 7.16 19.44
CA THR A 110 10.61 6.48 18.17
C THR A 110 9.44 5.58 17.76
N SER A 111 8.83 4.85 18.71
CA SER A 111 7.62 4.06 18.44
C SER A 111 6.44 4.94 18.04
N ILE A 112 6.23 6.08 18.71
CA ILE A 112 5.14 7.01 18.41
C ILE A 112 5.32 7.60 17.01
N LEU A 113 6.52 8.10 16.69
CA LEU A 113 6.80 8.69 15.39
C LEU A 113 6.61 7.68 14.26
N ALA A 114 7.05 6.44 14.45
CA ALA A 114 6.86 5.38 13.47
C ALA A 114 5.37 5.03 13.25
N SER A 115 4.60 4.97 14.33
CA SER A 115 3.14 4.76 14.26
C SER A 115 2.42 5.91 13.53
N LEU A 116 2.79 7.16 13.83
CA LEU A 116 2.24 8.33 13.15
C LEU A 116 2.60 8.34 11.66
N PHE A 117 3.83 7.95 11.33
CA PHE A 117 4.28 7.86 9.94
C PHE A 117 3.48 6.80 9.15
N ALA A 118 3.24 5.63 9.75
CA ALA A 118 2.38 4.61 9.15
C ALA A 118 0.93 5.10 8.97
N LYS A 119 0.36 5.81 9.95
CA LYS A 119 -1.00 6.39 9.87
C LYS A 119 -1.13 7.47 8.80
N SER A 120 -0.05 8.22 8.56
CA SER A 120 -0.03 9.25 7.52
C SER A 120 -0.10 8.68 6.09
N ALA A 121 0.06 7.36 5.91
CA ALA A 121 0.03 6.71 4.61
C ALA A 121 -1.22 7.02 3.77
N SER A 122 -2.36 7.23 4.43
CA SER A 122 -3.62 7.57 3.75
C SER A 122 -3.59 8.94 3.05
N PHE A 123 -2.73 9.87 3.49
CA PHE A 123 -2.56 11.17 2.83
C PHE A 123 -1.78 11.09 1.51
N TYR A 124 -0.99 10.03 1.31
CA TYR A 124 -0.21 9.89 0.08
C TYR A 124 -1.10 9.56 -1.12
N ASN A 125 -2.21 8.84 -0.92
CA ASN A 125 -3.07 8.41 -2.02
C ASN A 125 -3.65 9.61 -2.80
N PRO A 126 -4.32 10.61 -2.19
CA PRO A 126 -4.83 11.77 -2.92
C PRO A 126 -3.73 12.60 -3.61
N ILE A 127 -2.56 12.75 -2.99
CA ILE A 127 -1.43 13.49 -3.55
C ILE A 127 -0.91 12.80 -4.82
N ILE A 128 -0.75 11.47 -4.76
CA ILE A 128 -0.30 10.67 -5.90
C ILE A 128 -1.34 10.72 -7.03
N TYR A 129 -2.63 10.56 -6.72
CA TYR A 129 -3.69 10.67 -7.72
C TYR A 129 -3.73 12.06 -8.36
N PHE A 130 -3.58 13.12 -7.57
CA PHE A 130 -3.55 14.49 -8.10
C PHE A 130 -2.34 14.72 -9.01
N GLY A 131 -1.14 14.25 -8.63
CA GLY A 131 0.06 14.41 -9.44
C GLY A 131 0.07 13.56 -10.72
N MET A 132 -0.48 12.34 -10.67
CA MET A 132 -0.25 11.33 -11.70
C MET A 132 -1.49 10.95 -12.52
N SER A 133 -2.70 11.18 -12.02
CA SER A 133 -3.94 10.85 -12.74
C SER A 133 -4.55 12.12 -13.35
N SER A 134 -4.37 12.27 -14.67
CA SER A 134 -5.01 13.33 -15.46
C SER A 134 -6.54 13.24 -15.41
N LYS A 135 -7.08 12.01 -15.35
CA LYS A 135 -8.50 11.75 -15.15
C LYS A 135 -8.97 12.27 -13.78
N PHE A 136 -8.26 11.93 -12.71
CA PHE A 136 -8.60 12.38 -11.35
C PHE A 136 -8.57 13.91 -11.22
N ARG A 137 -7.57 14.57 -11.80
CA ARG A 137 -7.50 16.05 -11.84
C ARG A 137 -8.69 16.67 -12.56
N ARG A 138 -9.09 16.12 -13.70
CA ARG A 138 -10.26 16.62 -14.45
C ARG A 138 -11.55 16.43 -13.65
N ASP A 139 -11.73 15.26 -13.04
CA ASP A 139 -12.93 14.94 -12.29
C ASP A 139 -13.03 15.83 -11.02
N ILE A 140 -11.91 16.11 -10.34
CA ILE A 140 -11.83 17.10 -9.26
C ILE A 140 -12.18 18.50 -9.79
N PHE A 141 -11.60 18.94 -10.90
CA PHE A 141 -11.85 20.29 -11.42
C PHE A 141 -13.33 20.50 -11.79
N ILE A 142 -14.00 19.47 -12.32
CA ILE A 142 -15.44 19.47 -12.58
C ILE A 142 -16.24 19.55 -11.26
N LEU A 143 -15.81 18.84 -10.21
CA LEU A 143 -16.47 18.87 -8.91
C LEU A 143 -16.34 20.22 -8.19
N PHE A 144 -15.22 20.91 -8.35
CA PHE A 144 -14.95 22.22 -7.73
C PHE A 144 -15.41 23.42 -8.56
N HIS A 145 -15.57 23.27 -9.88
CA HIS A 145 -16.31 24.23 -10.71
C HIS A 145 -17.81 23.92 -10.62
N CYS A 146 -18.41 24.30 -9.49
CA CYS A 146 -19.84 24.60 -9.39
C CYS A 146 -20.01 26.11 -9.50
#